data_AF-A0A4Q6EW62-F1
#
_entry.id   AF-A0A4Q6EW62-F1
#
_cell.length_a   1.000
_cell.length_b   1.000
_cell.length_c   1.000
_cell.angle_alpha   90.00
_cell.angle_beta   90.00
_cell.angle_gamma   90.00
#
_symmetry.space_group_name_H-M   'P 1'
#
loop_
_entity.id
_entity.type
_entity.pdbx_description
1 polymer ?
#
loop_
_entity_poly.entity_id
_entity_poly.type
_entity_poly.pdbx_seq_one_letter_code
_entity_poly.pdbx_strand_id
1 'polypeptide(L)'
;MGKILFCALAFLSATMAVSADAHQSDFKTVTGVKFPNSLSEGTDPVITAVLTRSTQNLKGFNELLPFVIAAPDQQEAGSCMYMSLTGIAEWWMARLNPELSRAPDGPVDFSERYLMNLSGSQSNDKIESWITDSVYFFNKARGTVLNRDYRFTKGWYHTNADGDRSHAARGARNAIYDEGFNWIDDTQKLVAGAKVKLPKFKRDILFADPEEDPWNTGVMPAHMVDRIKAALVKNKAPVQIVYNHFGYWHANYIVGFDDNLENQDCKFVRDFLEYAEKRPEELREEARRASDPEEREAILGRVSLARRVSERTQQAFAKGGGCHPKGVFYVRDSIYPDAEAPQYDYDPKNVGEELPYSKKIVLLEYDWIHYMANHATQILIDD
;
A
#
# COMPACT_ATOMS: atom_id res chain seq x y z
N MET A 1 -55.38 52.17 51.18
CA MET A 1 -54.02 52.10 50.62
C MET A 1 -53.32 50.95 51.34
N GLY A 2 -52.91 49.82 50.77
CA GLY A 2 -52.74 49.38 49.40
C GLY A 2 -51.55 48.39 49.42
N LYS A 3 -51.73 47.24 48.76
CA LYS A 3 -50.74 46.23 48.33
C LYS A 3 -50.64 44.94 49.15
N ILE A 4 -51.41 43.98 48.63
CA ILE A 4 -51.22 42.53 48.66
C ILE A 4 -49.92 42.21 47.88
N LEU A 5 -49.05 41.35 48.42
CA LEU A 5 -47.92 40.78 47.68
C LEU A 5 -48.04 39.26 47.65
N PHE A 6 -48.24 38.75 46.44
CA PHE A 6 -48.24 37.33 46.06
C PHE A 6 -46.82 36.76 46.17
N CYS A 7 -46.65 35.66 46.91
CA CYS A 7 -45.49 34.78 46.76
C CYS A 7 -45.80 33.74 45.68
N ALA A 8 -45.08 33.81 44.56
CA ALA A 8 -45.13 32.84 43.48
C ALA A 8 -44.23 31.64 43.80
N LEU A 9 -44.82 30.44 43.78
CA LEU A 9 -44.12 29.16 43.73
C LEU A 9 -43.40 29.03 42.39
N ALA A 10 -42.07 28.91 42.39
CA ALA A 10 -41.29 28.52 41.22
C ALA A 10 -41.06 27.00 41.24
N PHE A 11 -41.74 26.30 40.33
CA PHE A 11 -41.46 24.90 39.99
C PHE A 11 -40.11 24.81 39.28
N LEU A 12 -39.10 24.21 39.92
CA LEU A 12 -37.90 23.75 39.23
C LEU A 12 -38.22 22.44 38.50
N SER A 13 -38.35 22.51 37.18
CA SER A 13 -38.34 21.36 36.29
C SER A 13 -36.89 20.97 36.00
N ALA A 14 -36.45 19.84 36.54
CA ALA A 14 -35.19 19.22 36.19
C ALA A 14 -35.30 18.65 34.77
N THR A 15 -34.80 19.39 33.78
CA THR A 15 -34.51 18.83 32.47
C THR A 15 -33.22 18.02 32.60
N MET A 16 -33.36 16.68 32.61
CA MET A 16 -32.24 15.80 32.34
C MET A 16 -31.84 15.99 30.88
N ALA A 17 -30.83 16.83 30.66
CA ALA A 17 -30.07 16.82 29.43
C ALA A 17 -29.35 15.47 29.37
N VAL A 18 -29.93 14.53 28.62
CA VAL A 18 -29.21 13.38 28.11
C VAL A 18 -28.13 13.97 27.20
N SER A 19 -26.90 14.03 27.71
CA SER A 19 -25.72 14.22 26.87
C SER A 19 -25.67 13.02 25.94
N ALA A 20 -26.22 13.17 24.74
CA ALA A 20 -25.79 12.38 23.61
C ALA A 20 -24.33 12.79 23.38
N ASP A 21 -23.40 12.09 24.04
CA ASP A 21 -22.01 12.05 23.61
C ASP A 21 -22.03 11.48 22.20
N ALA A 22 -22.17 12.38 21.23
CA ALA A 22 -21.82 12.12 19.86
C ALA A 22 -20.33 11.76 19.90
N HIS A 23 -20.04 10.46 19.91
CA HIS A 23 -18.72 9.93 19.59
C HIS A 23 -18.35 10.51 18.24
N GLN A 24 -17.64 11.63 18.26
CA GLN A 24 -17.01 12.18 17.08
C GLN A 24 -16.10 11.07 16.58
N SER A 25 -16.42 10.52 15.41
CA SER A 25 -15.72 9.35 14.93
C SER A 25 -14.26 9.74 14.72
N ASP A 26 -13.34 9.18 15.51
CA ASP A 26 -11.89 9.43 15.47
C ASP A 26 -11.23 9.10 14.11
N PHE A 27 -12.02 8.66 13.11
CA PHE A 27 -11.54 8.37 11.78
C PHE A 27 -11.17 9.66 11.05
N LYS A 28 -9.97 9.65 10.48
CA LYS A 28 -9.56 10.58 9.44
C LYS A 28 -9.52 9.83 8.12
N THR A 29 -9.68 10.56 7.02
CA THR A 29 -9.41 10.04 5.68
C THR A 29 -8.04 10.52 5.25
N VAL A 30 -7.24 9.62 4.66
CA VAL A 30 -6.00 9.98 3.97
C VAL A 30 -6.14 9.61 2.50
N THR A 31 -5.70 10.49 1.62
CA THR A 31 -5.74 10.31 0.17
C THR A 31 -4.39 9.83 -0.33
N GLY A 32 -4.41 8.94 -1.31
CA GLY A 32 -3.25 8.45 -2.01
C GLY A 32 -3.46 8.52 -3.52
N VAL A 33 -2.39 8.34 -4.28
CA VAL A 33 -2.42 8.37 -5.74
C VAL A 33 -1.82 7.10 -6.29
N LYS A 34 -2.48 6.52 -7.30
CA LYS A 34 -1.98 5.39 -8.08
C LYS A 34 -1.66 5.87 -9.48
N PHE A 35 -0.45 5.58 -9.94
CA PHE A 35 0.04 5.96 -11.26
C PHE A 35 0.09 4.74 -12.18
N PRO A 36 -0.24 4.88 -13.47
CA PRO A 36 -0.05 3.82 -14.45
C PRO A 36 1.42 3.52 -14.71
N ASN A 37 1.81 2.25 -14.65
CA ASN A 37 3.16 1.83 -15.04
C ASN A 37 3.30 1.62 -16.55
N SER A 38 2.18 1.56 -17.26
CA SER A 38 2.11 1.28 -18.70
C SER A 38 0.85 1.89 -19.32
N LEU A 39 0.87 2.15 -20.63
CA LEU A 39 -0.32 2.57 -21.38
C LEU A 39 -1.47 1.54 -21.27
N SER A 40 -1.14 0.26 -21.08
CA SER A 40 -2.12 -0.80 -20.83
C SER A 40 -2.87 -0.62 -19.50
N GLU A 41 -2.24 -0.05 -18.49
CA GLU A 41 -2.89 0.27 -17.20
C GLU A 41 -3.70 1.56 -17.32
N GLY A 42 -3.15 2.60 -17.94
CA GLY A 42 -3.84 3.85 -18.21
C GLY A 42 -2.92 5.01 -18.50
N THR A 43 -3.51 6.19 -18.63
CA THR A 43 -2.81 7.45 -18.92
C THR A 43 -2.93 8.46 -17.79
N ASP A 44 -3.91 8.28 -16.88
CA ASP A 44 -4.21 9.23 -15.82
C ASP A 44 -4.07 8.58 -14.43
N PRO A 45 -3.45 9.29 -13.47
CA PRO A 45 -3.42 8.84 -12.08
C PRO A 45 -4.82 8.73 -11.47
N VAL A 46 -5.00 7.77 -10.56
CA VAL A 46 -6.26 7.57 -9.83
C VAL A 46 -6.08 7.90 -8.36
N ILE A 47 -6.96 8.78 -7.86
CA ILE A 47 -7.01 9.16 -6.45
C ILE A 47 -7.79 8.09 -5.68
N THR A 48 -7.19 7.61 -4.59
CA THR A 48 -7.81 6.67 -3.65
C THR A 48 -7.85 7.28 -2.26
N ALA A 49 -8.82 6.89 -1.45
CA ALA A 49 -8.96 7.36 -0.08
C ALA A 49 -9.18 6.18 0.86
N VAL A 50 -8.51 6.19 2.01
CA VAL A 50 -8.63 5.15 3.05
C VAL A 50 -8.80 5.78 4.42
N LEU A 51 -9.36 4.98 5.33
CA LEU A 51 -9.52 5.39 6.72
C LEU A 51 -8.19 5.26 7.45
N THR A 52 -7.97 6.16 8.41
CA THR A 52 -6.86 6.08 9.34
C THR A 52 -7.30 6.56 10.72
N ARG A 53 -6.57 6.13 11.74
CA ARG A 53 -6.75 6.51 13.12
C ARG A 53 -5.39 6.58 13.80
N SER A 54 -5.29 7.37 14.86
CA SER A 54 -4.14 7.31 15.77
C SER A 54 -3.88 5.86 16.21
N THR A 55 -2.62 5.42 16.09
CA THR A 55 -2.21 4.05 16.42
C THR A 55 -2.42 3.73 17.91
N GLN A 56 -2.42 4.74 18.77
CA GLN A 56 -2.71 4.62 20.20
C GLN A 56 -4.17 4.21 20.47
N ASN A 57 -5.07 4.48 19.53
CA ASN A 57 -6.50 4.20 19.66
C ASN A 57 -6.95 2.92 18.94
N LEU A 58 -6.00 2.16 18.36
CA LEU A 58 -6.27 0.89 17.67
C LEU A 58 -6.40 -0.25 18.69
N LYS A 59 -7.45 -1.07 18.53
CA LYS A 59 -7.80 -2.19 19.42
C LYS A 59 -7.58 -3.53 18.69
N GLY A 60 -8.25 -4.60 19.12
CA GLY A 60 -8.09 -5.93 18.50
C GLY A 60 -6.67 -6.48 18.62
N PHE A 61 -6.20 -7.19 17.60
CA PHE A 61 -4.83 -7.68 17.52
C PHE A 61 -3.93 -6.59 16.95
N ASN A 62 -3.13 -5.96 17.82
CA ASN A 62 -2.26 -4.84 17.48
C ASN A 62 -0.79 -5.03 17.93
N GLU A 63 -0.41 -6.24 18.36
CA GLU A 63 0.92 -6.54 18.92
C GLU A 63 2.08 -6.25 17.96
N LEU A 64 1.84 -6.22 16.64
CA LEU A 64 2.89 -6.02 15.65
C LEU A 64 3.11 -4.53 15.31
N LEU A 65 2.18 -3.65 15.68
CA LEU A 65 2.22 -2.21 15.37
C LEU A 65 3.48 -1.48 15.90
N PRO A 66 4.00 -1.78 17.10
CA PRO A 66 5.15 -1.06 17.65
C PRO A 66 6.42 -1.15 16.79
N PHE A 67 6.53 -2.15 15.92
CA PHE A 67 7.71 -2.40 15.09
C PHE A 67 7.57 -1.89 13.65
N VAL A 68 6.42 -1.33 13.28
CA VAL A 68 6.22 -0.77 11.93
C VAL A 68 7.05 0.50 11.76
N ILE A 69 7.52 0.73 10.54
CA ILE A 69 8.19 1.96 10.09
C ILE A 69 7.42 2.50 8.89
N ALA A 70 7.33 3.82 8.77
CA ALA A 70 6.65 4.47 7.66
C ALA A 70 7.49 4.37 6.38
N ALA A 71 6.83 4.23 5.22
CA ALA A 71 7.48 4.22 3.91
C ALA A 71 7.69 5.65 3.38
N PRO A 72 8.71 5.93 2.56
CA PRO A 72 8.58 7.03 1.60
C PRO A 72 7.35 6.81 0.70
N ASP A 73 6.80 7.90 0.13
CA ASP A 73 5.75 7.77 -0.88
C ASP A 73 6.38 7.22 -2.17
N GLN A 74 5.85 6.10 -2.67
CA GLN A 74 6.41 5.47 -3.86
C GLN A 74 6.20 6.26 -5.15
N GLN A 75 5.19 7.15 -5.17
CA GLN A 75 4.75 7.90 -6.35
C GLN A 75 4.64 7.01 -7.61
N GLU A 76 5.22 7.42 -8.73
CA GLU A 76 5.14 6.73 -10.02
C GLU A 76 6.24 5.67 -10.22
N ALA A 77 7.00 5.32 -9.18
CA ALA A 77 8.14 4.40 -9.32
C ALA A 77 7.75 2.95 -9.67
N GLY A 78 6.49 2.54 -9.53
CA GLY A 78 6.09 1.13 -9.67
C GLY A 78 6.74 0.20 -8.64
N SER A 79 6.97 0.70 -7.41
CA SER A 79 7.83 0.04 -6.42
C SER A 79 7.10 -0.62 -5.24
N CYS A 80 5.77 -0.71 -5.25
CA CYS A 80 4.96 -1.21 -4.12
C CYS A 80 5.40 -2.59 -3.59
N MET A 81 5.83 -3.52 -4.47
CA MET A 81 6.39 -4.82 -4.05
C MET A 81 7.55 -4.64 -3.08
N TYR A 82 8.50 -3.80 -3.49
CA TYR A 82 9.77 -3.62 -2.82
C TYR A 82 9.61 -2.75 -1.58
N MET A 83 8.69 -1.78 -1.62
CA MET A 83 8.25 -1.03 -0.45
C MET A 83 7.66 -1.96 0.62
N SER A 84 6.80 -2.90 0.23
CA SER A 84 6.18 -3.85 1.15
C SER A 84 7.22 -4.81 1.75
N LEU A 85 8.06 -5.44 0.91
CA LEU A 85 9.08 -6.40 1.37
C LEU A 85 10.17 -5.75 2.23
N THR A 86 10.61 -4.54 1.87
CA THR A 86 11.57 -3.78 2.67
C THR A 86 10.96 -3.47 4.04
N GLY A 87 9.72 -2.95 4.09
CA GLY A 87 9.03 -2.70 5.36
C GLY A 87 8.86 -3.95 6.24
N ILE A 88 8.70 -5.13 5.66
CA ILE A 88 8.69 -6.41 6.39
C ILE A 88 10.08 -6.74 6.96
N ALA A 89 11.16 -6.52 6.20
CA ALA A 89 12.52 -6.74 6.67
C ALA A 89 12.88 -5.77 7.81
N GLU A 90 12.50 -4.50 7.68
CA GLU A 90 12.61 -3.48 8.72
C GLU A 90 11.85 -3.89 9.98
N TRP A 91 10.60 -4.35 9.81
CA TRP A 91 9.77 -4.82 10.91
C TRP A 91 10.43 -5.97 11.69
N TRP A 92 11.00 -6.96 10.98
CA TRP A 92 11.72 -8.07 11.62
C TRP A 92 12.94 -7.57 12.38
N MET A 93 13.71 -6.66 11.81
CA MET A 93 14.89 -6.09 12.45
C MET A 93 14.54 -5.24 13.67
N ALA A 94 13.48 -4.44 13.59
CA ALA A 94 12.97 -3.64 14.70
C ALA A 94 12.38 -4.51 15.83
N ARG A 95 11.88 -5.71 15.52
CA ARG A 95 11.39 -6.69 16.50
C ARG A 95 12.52 -7.45 17.18
N LEU A 96 13.51 -7.91 16.41
CA LEU A 96 14.65 -8.66 16.95
C LEU A 96 15.60 -7.78 17.78
N ASN A 97 15.62 -6.48 17.50
CA ASN A 97 16.53 -5.52 18.12
C ASN A 97 15.72 -4.31 18.62
N PRO A 98 14.90 -4.49 19.68
CA PRO A 98 13.94 -3.48 20.11
C PRO A 98 14.57 -2.14 20.54
N GLU A 99 15.84 -2.16 20.92
CA GLU A 99 16.66 -1.00 21.30
C GLU A 99 17.08 -0.11 20.14
N LEU A 100 17.01 -0.61 18.89
CA LEU A 100 17.38 0.18 17.72
C LEU A 100 16.36 1.29 17.46
N SER A 101 16.87 2.46 17.08
CA SER A 101 16.03 3.61 16.71
C SER A 101 15.25 3.31 15.43
N ARG A 102 13.97 3.65 15.43
CA ARG A 102 13.04 3.53 14.28
C ARG A 102 12.80 4.89 13.61
N ALA A 103 13.68 5.85 13.87
CA ALA A 103 13.62 7.17 13.24
C ALA A 103 14.04 7.08 11.76
N PRO A 104 13.58 8.02 10.92
CA PRO A 104 14.11 8.23 9.57
C PRO A 104 15.64 8.19 9.52
N ASP A 105 16.20 7.54 8.51
CA ASP A 105 17.63 7.30 8.29
C ASP A 105 18.34 6.59 9.46
N GLY A 106 17.56 5.90 10.28
CA GLY A 106 17.99 5.11 11.41
C GLY A 106 18.61 3.76 11.03
N PRO A 107 19.04 2.98 12.02
CA PRO A 107 19.69 1.67 11.83
C PRO A 107 18.78 0.57 11.28
N VAL A 108 17.47 0.80 11.20
CA VAL A 108 16.47 -0.13 10.65
C VAL A 108 15.64 0.51 9.53
N ASP A 109 16.08 1.65 8.98
CA ASP A 109 15.49 2.27 7.79
C ASP A 109 16.29 1.77 6.58
N PHE A 110 15.72 0.83 5.82
CA PHE A 110 16.39 0.09 4.76
C PHE A 110 16.03 0.64 3.39
N SER A 111 16.95 0.47 2.44
CA SER A 111 16.76 0.95 1.08
C SER A 111 15.83 0.04 0.26
N GLU A 112 14.67 0.57 -0.15
CA GLU A 112 13.82 -0.06 -1.16
C GLU A 112 14.53 -0.13 -2.52
N ARG A 113 15.24 0.94 -2.88
CA ARG A 113 16.00 1.03 -4.13
C ARG A 113 17.00 -0.11 -4.27
N TYR A 114 17.64 -0.50 -3.17
CA TYR A 114 18.57 -1.62 -3.16
C TYR A 114 17.86 -2.92 -3.54
N LEU A 115 16.70 -3.20 -2.95
CA LEU A 115 15.92 -4.38 -3.29
C LEU A 115 15.41 -4.34 -4.75
N MET A 116 15.00 -3.17 -5.25
CA MET A 116 14.64 -2.96 -6.66
C MET A 116 15.80 -3.29 -7.61
N ASN A 117 17.04 -2.89 -7.26
CA ASN A 117 18.19 -3.17 -8.12
C ASN A 117 18.67 -4.63 -7.98
N LEU A 118 18.47 -5.26 -6.83
CA LEU A 118 18.71 -6.70 -6.69
C LEU A 118 17.78 -7.52 -7.60
N SER A 119 16.52 -7.10 -7.78
CA SER A 119 15.59 -7.82 -8.67
C SER A 119 15.91 -7.62 -10.16
N GLY A 120 16.49 -6.48 -10.54
CA GLY A 120 16.93 -6.22 -11.92
C GLY A 120 18.29 -6.82 -12.29
N SER A 121 19.23 -6.93 -11.33
CA SER A 121 20.62 -7.34 -11.58
C SER A 121 20.89 -8.83 -11.46
N GLN A 122 20.06 -9.56 -10.73
CA GLN A 122 20.30 -10.97 -10.45
C GLN A 122 19.46 -11.84 -11.36
N SER A 123 20.08 -12.74 -12.13
CA SER A 123 19.34 -13.74 -12.91
C SER A 123 18.32 -14.45 -12.01
N ASN A 124 17.06 -14.38 -12.44
CA ASN A 124 15.89 -14.87 -11.70
C ASN A 124 15.80 -16.41 -11.69
N ASP A 125 16.84 -17.12 -12.13
CA ASP A 125 16.86 -18.58 -12.35
C ASP A 125 16.60 -19.43 -11.08
N LYS A 126 16.48 -18.81 -9.90
CA LYS A 126 16.17 -19.47 -8.62
C LYS A 126 14.85 -19.05 -7.99
N ILE A 127 14.16 -18.07 -8.58
CA ILE A 127 12.87 -17.57 -8.12
C ILE A 127 11.84 -18.18 -9.06
N GLU A 128 11.05 -19.13 -8.53
CA GLU A 128 10.04 -19.83 -9.32
C GLU A 128 8.82 -18.93 -9.59
N SER A 129 8.41 -18.16 -8.59
CA SER A 129 7.30 -17.20 -8.67
C SER A 129 7.74 -15.85 -8.15
N TRP A 130 8.06 -14.90 -9.05
CA TRP A 130 8.54 -13.57 -8.65
C TRP A 130 7.58 -12.83 -7.69
N ILE A 131 6.26 -13.07 -7.78
CA ILE A 131 5.26 -12.46 -6.92
C ILE A 131 5.45 -12.89 -5.47
N THR A 132 5.74 -14.17 -5.23
CA THR A 132 5.80 -14.73 -3.87
C THR A 132 7.23 -14.89 -3.35
N ASP A 133 8.21 -15.12 -4.23
CA ASP A 133 9.61 -15.40 -3.92
C ASP A 133 10.51 -14.17 -3.82
N SER A 134 10.04 -12.97 -4.17
CA SER A 134 10.89 -11.76 -4.19
C SER A 134 11.58 -11.46 -2.84
N VAL A 135 11.07 -11.96 -1.72
CA VAL A 135 11.77 -11.88 -0.42
C VAL A 135 13.18 -12.52 -0.45
N TYR A 136 13.39 -13.53 -1.30
CA TYR A 136 14.65 -14.27 -1.40
C TYR A 136 15.79 -13.47 -2.03
N PHE A 137 15.51 -12.31 -2.63
CA PHE A 137 16.57 -11.38 -3.01
C PHE A 137 17.42 -10.99 -1.80
N PHE A 138 16.83 -10.78 -0.62
CA PHE A 138 17.60 -10.52 0.62
C PHE A 138 18.50 -11.69 1.01
N ASN A 139 18.01 -12.93 0.88
CA ASN A 139 18.79 -14.12 1.19
C ASN A 139 19.96 -14.30 0.23
N LYS A 140 19.72 -14.14 -1.07
CA LYS A 140 20.74 -14.25 -2.12
C LYS A 140 21.78 -13.15 -1.97
N ALA A 141 21.33 -11.93 -1.71
CA ALA A 141 22.19 -10.81 -1.37
C ALA A 141 22.86 -10.98 0.00
N ARG A 142 22.38 -11.83 0.91
CA ARG A 142 22.85 -12.00 2.31
C ARG A 142 22.77 -10.72 3.14
N GLY A 143 21.73 -9.92 2.95
CA GLY A 143 21.52 -8.65 3.66
C GLY A 143 20.89 -7.56 2.79
N THR A 144 20.88 -6.35 3.33
CA THR A 144 20.39 -5.11 2.69
C THR A 144 21.37 -3.96 2.94
N VAL A 145 21.01 -2.73 2.60
CA VAL A 145 21.71 -1.49 2.97
C VAL A 145 20.72 -0.50 3.58
N LEU A 146 21.22 0.51 4.28
CA LEU A 146 20.39 1.56 4.87
C LEU A 146 19.90 2.54 3.80
N ASN A 147 18.71 3.11 3.99
CA ASN A 147 18.17 4.14 3.10
C ASN A 147 19.13 5.33 2.94
N ARG A 148 19.72 5.81 4.04
CA ARG A 148 20.70 6.91 3.97
C ARG A 148 21.93 6.65 3.10
N ASP A 149 22.30 5.37 2.94
CA ASP A 149 23.49 4.95 2.17
C ASP A 149 23.12 4.66 0.70
N TYR A 150 21.86 4.36 0.41
CA TYR A 150 21.34 4.07 -0.93
C TYR A 150 19.87 4.45 -1.08
N ARG A 151 19.61 5.75 -1.10
CA ARG A 151 18.27 6.31 -0.92
C ARG A 151 17.28 5.94 -2.04
N PHE A 152 16.01 5.72 -1.68
CA PHE A 152 14.91 5.80 -2.64
C PHE A 152 14.75 7.26 -3.10
N THR A 153 15.08 7.55 -4.34
CA THR A 153 15.47 8.91 -4.76
C THR A 153 14.76 9.38 -6.02
N LYS A 154 14.74 10.70 -6.26
CA LYS A 154 14.46 11.26 -7.59
C LYS A 154 15.78 11.57 -8.28
N GLY A 155 15.81 11.43 -9.60
CA GLY A 155 17.01 11.77 -10.35
C GLY A 155 16.75 11.95 -11.84
N TRP A 156 17.72 12.54 -12.53
CA TRP A 156 17.65 12.75 -13.97
C TRP A 156 18.04 11.49 -14.73
N TYR A 157 17.18 11.02 -15.63
CA TYR A 157 17.45 9.87 -16.50
C TYR A 157 16.88 10.01 -17.90
N HIS A 158 17.36 9.18 -18.81
CA HIS A 158 16.76 8.91 -20.11
C HIS A 158 16.20 7.49 -20.14
N THR A 159 15.11 7.31 -20.88
CA THR A 159 14.55 6.00 -21.22
C THR A 159 14.82 5.72 -22.70
N ASN A 160 15.39 4.56 -23.03
CA ASN A 160 15.54 4.13 -24.42
C ASN A 160 14.22 3.55 -24.98
N ALA A 161 14.22 3.10 -26.23
CA ALA A 161 13.04 2.50 -26.85
C ALA A 161 12.59 1.18 -26.21
N ASP A 162 13.52 0.48 -25.55
CA ASP A 162 13.28 -0.81 -24.86
C ASP A 162 12.80 -0.62 -23.41
N GLY A 163 12.72 0.63 -22.93
CA GLY A 163 12.33 0.97 -21.56
C GLY A 163 13.49 1.01 -20.56
N ASP A 164 14.72 0.75 -20.99
CA ASP A 164 15.89 0.82 -20.11
C ASP A 164 16.19 2.26 -19.74
N ARG A 165 16.54 2.45 -18.46
CA ARG A 165 16.86 3.76 -17.89
C ARG A 165 18.37 3.93 -17.75
N SER A 166 18.86 5.12 -18.04
CA SER A 166 20.27 5.50 -17.90
C SER A 166 20.41 6.90 -17.34
N HIS A 167 21.49 7.18 -16.61
CA HIS A 167 21.72 8.50 -15.99
C HIS A 167 21.70 9.63 -17.03
N ALA A 168 21.07 10.74 -16.67
CA ALA A 168 21.10 11.98 -17.45
C ALA A 168 21.62 13.14 -16.61
N ALA A 169 22.18 14.16 -17.28
CA ALA A 169 22.49 15.42 -16.64
C ALA A 169 21.22 16.28 -16.51
N ARG A 170 21.17 17.14 -15.48
CA ARG A 170 20.12 18.16 -15.36
C ARG A 170 20.07 19.03 -16.62
N GLY A 171 18.88 19.15 -17.22
CA GLY A 171 18.68 19.95 -18.43
C GLY A 171 19.16 19.28 -19.73
N ALA A 172 19.62 18.02 -19.68
CA ALA A 172 19.83 17.25 -20.91
C ALA A 172 18.52 17.09 -21.69
N ARG A 173 18.61 17.08 -23.02
CA ARG A 173 17.44 17.01 -23.90
C ARG A 173 16.70 15.69 -23.66
N ASN A 174 15.38 15.76 -23.43
CA ASN A 174 14.52 14.61 -23.13
C ASN A 174 14.91 13.86 -21.84
N ALA A 175 15.60 14.52 -20.90
CA ALA A 175 15.81 13.96 -19.57
C ALA A 175 14.54 14.12 -18.73
N ILE A 176 14.20 13.09 -17.97
CA ILE A 176 13.08 13.06 -17.04
C ILE A 176 13.63 13.11 -15.62
N TYR A 177 12.97 13.82 -14.71
CA TYR A 177 13.32 13.89 -13.29
C TYR A 177 12.15 13.35 -12.46
N ASP A 178 12.27 12.11 -11.99
CA ASP A 178 11.28 11.43 -11.15
C ASP A 178 11.90 10.22 -10.43
N GLU A 179 11.07 9.40 -9.77
CA GLU A 179 11.44 8.22 -9.00
C GLU A 179 11.76 6.99 -9.86
N GLY A 180 11.45 7.02 -11.15
CA GLY A 180 11.88 6.03 -12.14
C GLY A 180 13.40 5.88 -12.17
N PHE A 181 14.15 6.89 -11.72
CA PHE A 181 15.58 6.82 -11.48
C PHE A 181 16.01 5.66 -10.57
N ASN A 182 15.15 5.23 -9.63
CA ASN A 182 15.46 4.12 -8.71
C ASN A 182 15.72 2.79 -9.41
N TRP A 183 15.26 2.63 -10.66
CA TRP A 183 15.50 1.43 -11.46
C TRP A 183 16.89 1.38 -12.11
N ILE A 184 17.68 2.44 -12.00
CA ILE A 184 19.07 2.43 -12.45
C ILE A 184 19.95 1.78 -11.36
N ASP A 185 20.58 0.66 -11.72
CA ASP A 185 21.49 -0.07 -10.84
C ASP A 185 22.79 0.72 -10.59
N ASP A 186 22.87 1.28 -9.38
CA ASP A 186 24.03 1.97 -8.84
C ASP A 186 24.66 1.20 -7.68
N THR A 187 24.37 -0.10 -7.52
CA THR A 187 24.86 -0.90 -6.38
C THR A 187 26.38 -1.00 -6.34
N GLN A 188 27.07 -0.88 -7.48
CA GLN A 188 28.52 -0.77 -7.57
C GLN A 188 29.11 0.48 -6.87
N LYS A 189 28.29 1.50 -6.60
CA LYS A 189 28.71 2.75 -5.92
C LYS A 189 28.63 2.63 -4.39
N LEU A 190 28.08 1.53 -3.87
CA LEU A 190 27.96 1.32 -2.43
C LEU A 190 29.33 1.21 -1.77
N VAL A 191 29.49 1.89 -0.64
CA VAL A 191 30.72 1.84 0.15
C VAL A 191 30.93 0.42 0.69
N ALA A 192 32.18 -0.06 0.66
CA ALA A 192 32.54 -1.33 1.26
C ALA A 192 32.13 -1.36 2.75
N GLY A 193 31.28 -2.32 3.12
CA GLY A 193 30.77 -2.45 4.49
C GLY A 193 29.44 -1.75 4.78
N ALA A 194 28.81 -1.08 3.81
CA ALA A 194 27.46 -0.47 3.96
C ALA A 194 26.32 -1.50 4.19
N LYS A 195 26.65 -2.79 4.10
CA LYS A 195 25.69 -3.88 4.13
C LYS A 195 25.26 -4.22 5.55
N VAL A 196 23.95 -4.17 5.78
CA VAL A 196 23.30 -4.63 7.00
C VAL A 196 22.96 -6.12 6.85
N LYS A 197 23.37 -6.92 7.83
CA LYS A 197 23.01 -8.33 7.88
C LYS A 197 21.54 -8.48 8.26
N LEU A 198 20.81 -9.24 7.47
CA LEU A 198 19.44 -9.64 7.77
C LEU A 198 19.40 -11.11 8.21
N PRO A 199 18.39 -11.53 9.01
CA PRO A 199 18.09 -12.94 9.16
C PRO A 199 17.77 -13.55 7.78
N LYS A 200 17.93 -14.87 7.67
CA LYS A 200 17.45 -15.58 6.48
C LYS A 200 15.93 -15.60 6.54
N PHE A 201 15.27 -15.25 5.45
CA PHE A 201 13.82 -15.29 5.36
C PHE A 201 13.33 -16.57 4.68
N LYS A 202 12.13 -17.01 5.03
CA LYS A 202 11.30 -17.93 4.27
C LYS A 202 9.92 -17.31 4.06
N ARG A 203 9.20 -17.82 3.06
CA ARG A 203 7.81 -17.47 2.84
C ARG A 203 6.89 -18.64 3.18
N ASP A 204 5.74 -18.34 3.74
CA ASP A 204 4.61 -19.24 3.88
C ASP A 204 3.47 -18.72 2.99
N ILE A 205 3.05 -19.51 2.00
CA ILE A 205 1.97 -19.11 1.09
C ILE A 205 0.63 -19.40 1.78
N LEU A 206 -0.07 -18.34 2.17
CA LEU A 206 -1.45 -18.48 2.63
C LEU A 206 -2.38 -18.66 1.43
N PHE A 207 -2.15 -17.92 0.36
CA PHE A 207 -2.83 -18.07 -0.92
C PHE A 207 -1.97 -17.49 -2.04
N ALA A 208 -1.99 -18.14 -3.19
CA ALA A 208 -1.46 -17.63 -4.44
C ALA A 208 -2.51 -17.91 -5.52
N ASP A 209 -2.69 -16.97 -6.45
CA ASP A 209 -3.60 -17.15 -7.56
C ASP A 209 -3.18 -18.40 -8.36
N PRO A 210 -4.05 -19.41 -8.55
CA PRO A 210 -3.74 -20.56 -9.38
C PRO A 210 -3.41 -20.23 -10.84
N GLU A 211 -3.87 -19.08 -11.34
CA GLU A 211 -3.52 -18.58 -12.68
C GLU A 211 -2.17 -17.83 -12.68
N GLU A 212 -1.56 -17.62 -11.51
CA GLU A 212 -0.36 -16.80 -11.29
C GLU A 212 -0.49 -15.37 -11.85
N ASP A 213 -1.72 -14.87 -12.01
CA ASP A 213 -2.01 -13.56 -12.57
C ASP A 213 -2.00 -12.50 -11.47
N PRO A 214 -1.01 -11.59 -11.44
CA PRO A 214 -0.97 -10.51 -10.45
C PRO A 214 -2.14 -9.53 -10.62
N TRP A 215 -2.79 -9.47 -11.79
CA TRP A 215 -3.86 -8.53 -12.09
C TRP A 215 -5.25 -9.06 -11.74
N ASN A 216 -5.35 -10.29 -11.27
CA ASN A 216 -6.63 -10.95 -11.02
C ASN A 216 -7.37 -10.34 -9.82
N THR A 217 -8.70 -10.39 -9.85
CA THR A 217 -9.59 -9.95 -8.77
C THR A 217 -10.67 -11.00 -8.49
N GLY A 218 -11.23 -10.99 -7.28
CA GLY A 218 -12.32 -11.89 -6.89
C GLY A 218 -11.93 -13.37 -6.81
N VAL A 219 -10.64 -13.71 -6.75
CA VAL A 219 -10.14 -15.10 -6.70
C VAL A 219 -9.90 -15.62 -5.29
N MET A 220 -9.76 -14.72 -4.32
CA MET A 220 -9.44 -15.07 -2.94
C MET A 220 -10.60 -15.85 -2.27
N PRO A 221 -10.35 -17.04 -1.68
CA PRO A 221 -11.39 -17.81 -1.00
C PRO A 221 -12.04 -17.08 0.19
N ALA A 222 -13.30 -17.39 0.48
CA ALA A 222 -14.08 -16.75 1.56
C ALA A 222 -13.48 -16.93 2.97
N HIS A 223 -12.69 -17.97 3.21
CA HIS A 223 -12.06 -18.21 4.52
C HIS A 223 -10.71 -17.48 4.70
N MET A 224 -10.27 -16.69 3.71
CA MET A 224 -8.93 -16.11 3.72
C MET A 224 -8.72 -15.03 4.78
N VAL A 225 -9.74 -14.27 5.12
CA VAL A 225 -9.68 -13.29 6.22
C VAL A 225 -9.30 -13.99 7.53
N ASP A 226 -9.98 -15.09 7.86
CA ASP A 226 -9.68 -15.86 9.07
C ASP A 226 -8.32 -16.55 9.00
N ARG A 227 -7.92 -17.04 7.83
CA ARG A 227 -6.58 -17.63 7.63
C ARG A 227 -5.46 -16.60 7.85
N ILE A 228 -5.63 -15.37 7.36
CA ILE A 228 -4.69 -14.27 7.57
C ILE A 228 -4.64 -13.90 9.06
N LYS A 229 -5.78 -13.73 9.73
CA LYS A 229 -5.83 -13.46 11.18
C LYS A 229 -5.14 -14.54 12.00
N ALA A 230 -5.43 -15.81 11.69
CA ALA A 230 -4.80 -16.95 12.36
C ALA A 230 -3.27 -16.95 12.16
N ALA A 231 -2.80 -16.64 10.95
CA ALA A 231 -1.37 -16.54 10.64
C ALA A 231 -0.70 -15.38 11.41
N LEU A 232 -1.34 -14.22 11.49
CA LEU A 232 -0.88 -13.07 12.28
C LEU A 232 -0.75 -13.41 13.77
N VAL A 233 -1.76 -14.05 14.36
CA VAL A 233 -1.75 -14.42 15.79
C VAL A 233 -0.74 -15.52 16.08
N LYS A 234 -0.71 -16.57 15.26
CA LYS A 234 0.12 -17.76 15.46
C LYS A 234 1.61 -17.44 15.29
N ASN A 235 1.96 -16.85 14.17
CA ASN A 235 3.37 -16.63 13.81
C ASN A 235 3.87 -15.26 14.26
N LYS A 236 2.97 -14.38 14.70
CA LYS A 236 3.28 -13.01 15.15
C LYS A 236 4.14 -12.27 14.16
N ALA A 237 3.84 -12.35 12.87
CA ALA A 237 4.62 -11.77 11.78
C ALA A 237 3.69 -11.17 10.70
N PRO A 238 4.12 -10.11 9.98
CA PRO A 238 3.32 -9.47 8.96
C PRO A 238 2.94 -10.42 7.81
N VAL A 239 1.76 -10.20 7.24
CA VAL A 239 1.29 -10.89 6.01
C VAL A 239 1.33 -9.90 4.87
N GLN A 240 2.15 -10.16 3.86
CA GLN A 240 2.16 -9.43 2.61
C GLN A 240 0.91 -9.76 1.81
N ILE A 241 0.26 -8.73 1.28
CA ILE A 241 -0.90 -8.86 0.39
C ILE A 241 -0.55 -8.25 -0.95
N VAL A 242 -0.93 -8.97 -2.00
CA VAL A 242 -0.91 -8.50 -3.38
C VAL A 242 -2.35 -8.47 -3.88
N TYR A 243 -2.73 -7.35 -4.50
CA TYR A 243 -4.09 -7.11 -4.95
C TYR A 243 -4.13 -6.17 -6.14
N ASN A 244 -5.27 -6.13 -6.83
CA ASN A 244 -5.54 -5.14 -7.86
C ASN A 244 -6.57 -4.13 -7.38
N HIS A 245 -6.33 -2.84 -7.64
CA HIS A 245 -7.25 -1.76 -7.35
C HIS A 245 -7.19 -0.70 -8.45
N PHE A 246 -8.36 -0.36 -9.02
CA PHE A 246 -8.48 0.60 -10.11
C PHE A 246 -7.64 0.27 -11.35
N GLY A 247 -7.42 -1.02 -11.64
CA GLY A 247 -6.59 -1.46 -12.75
C GLY A 247 -5.09 -1.46 -12.44
N TYR A 248 -4.70 -1.08 -11.21
CA TYR A 248 -3.30 -1.08 -10.78
C TYR A 248 -3.02 -2.24 -9.84
N TRP A 249 -1.94 -2.93 -10.14
CA TRP A 249 -1.33 -3.90 -9.25
C TRP A 249 -0.73 -3.19 -8.02
N HIS A 250 -0.96 -3.73 -6.83
CA HIS A 250 -0.46 -3.15 -5.59
C HIS A 250 -0.03 -4.22 -4.58
N ALA A 251 0.98 -3.88 -3.78
CA ALA A 251 1.44 -4.71 -2.69
C ALA A 251 1.60 -3.88 -1.41
N ASN A 252 1.12 -4.41 -0.29
CA ASN A 252 1.26 -3.85 1.04
C ASN A 252 1.36 -4.99 2.06
N TYR A 253 1.31 -4.69 3.36
CA TYR A 253 1.29 -5.76 4.36
C TYR A 253 0.42 -5.45 5.58
N ILE A 254 -0.20 -6.51 6.10
CA ILE A 254 -1.06 -6.50 7.27
C ILE A 254 -0.24 -6.77 8.52
N VAL A 255 -0.49 -5.99 9.57
CA VAL A 255 0.17 -6.08 10.88
C VAL A 255 -0.80 -6.21 12.05
N GLY A 256 -2.10 -6.16 11.78
CA GLY A 256 -3.10 -6.25 12.84
C GLY A 256 -4.51 -6.25 12.30
N PHE A 257 -5.47 -6.37 13.19
CA PHE A 257 -6.88 -6.38 12.83
C PHE A 257 -7.79 -6.04 14.02
N ASP A 258 -9.00 -5.57 13.73
CA ASP A 258 -10.06 -5.34 14.71
C ASP A 258 -11.43 -5.70 14.12
N ASP A 259 -12.04 -6.76 14.67
CA ASP A 259 -13.33 -7.29 14.24
C ASP A 259 -14.51 -6.37 14.58
N ASN A 260 -14.34 -5.45 15.53
CA ASN A 260 -15.43 -4.63 16.05
C ASN A 260 -15.43 -3.20 15.50
N LEU A 261 -14.36 -2.80 14.81
CA LEU A 261 -14.24 -1.46 14.28
C LEU A 261 -15.15 -1.28 13.06
N GLU A 262 -15.94 -0.21 13.06
CA GLU A 262 -16.75 0.18 11.91
C GLU A 262 -15.85 0.60 10.74
N ASN A 263 -16.21 0.19 9.53
CA ASN A 263 -15.40 0.39 8.32
C ASN A 263 -16.07 1.31 7.28
N GLN A 264 -17.00 2.15 7.74
CA GLN A 264 -17.78 3.08 6.90
C GLN A 264 -18.41 2.40 5.67
N ASP A 265 -19.05 1.24 5.89
CA ASP A 265 -19.78 0.49 4.85
C ASP A 265 -18.88 0.06 3.67
N CYS A 266 -17.64 -0.32 3.99
CA CYS A 266 -16.61 -0.76 3.04
C CYS A 266 -16.40 0.19 1.86
N LYS A 267 -16.15 1.47 2.18
CA LYS A 267 -15.98 2.52 1.17
C LYS A 267 -14.90 2.18 0.14
N PHE A 268 -13.78 1.59 0.56
CA PHE A 268 -12.66 1.29 -0.34
C PHE A 268 -13.06 0.25 -1.40
N VAL A 269 -13.79 -0.79 -1.00
CA VAL A 269 -14.37 -1.80 -1.90
C VAL A 269 -15.45 -1.20 -2.80
N ARG A 270 -16.35 -0.39 -2.24
CA ARG A 270 -17.44 0.23 -3.01
C ARG A 270 -16.92 1.16 -4.11
N ASP A 271 -15.93 2.00 -3.78
CA ASP A 271 -15.29 2.88 -4.75
C ASP A 271 -14.69 2.05 -5.91
N PHE A 272 -14.05 0.92 -5.61
CA PHE A 272 -13.52 0.01 -6.63
C PHE A 272 -14.61 -0.61 -7.51
N LEU A 273 -15.71 -1.07 -6.91
CA LEU A 273 -16.83 -1.66 -7.66
C LEU A 273 -17.47 -0.64 -8.60
N GLU A 274 -17.67 0.59 -8.14
CA GLU A 274 -18.21 1.68 -8.96
C GLU A 274 -17.28 2.01 -10.14
N TYR A 275 -15.98 2.09 -9.89
CA TYR A 275 -14.99 2.25 -10.95
C TYR A 275 -15.03 1.09 -11.95
N ALA A 276 -14.98 -0.16 -11.46
CA ALA A 276 -14.93 -1.34 -12.30
C ALA A 276 -16.20 -1.50 -13.16
N GLU A 277 -17.36 -1.06 -12.67
CA GLU A 277 -18.61 -1.03 -13.43
C GLU A 277 -18.58 0.00 -14.58
N LYS A 278 -18.05 1.20 -14.32
CA LYS A 278 -18.01 2.30 -15.31
C LYS A 278 -16.91 2.14 -16.35
N ARG A 279 -15.76 1.60 -15.94
CA ARG A 279 -14.52 1.59 -16.73
C ARG A 279 -14.65 1.00 -18.15
N PRO A 280 -15.41 -0.10 -18.38
CA PRO A 280 -15.57 -0.63 -19.73
C PRO A 280 -16.20 0.36 -20.71
N GLU A 281 -17.16 1.18 -20.29
CA GLU A 281 -17.79 2.16 -21.17
C GLU A 281 -16.91 3.40 -21.37
N GLU A 282 -16.22 3.86 -20.32
CA GLU A 282 -15.24 4.94 -20.45
C GLU A 282 -14.16 4.61 -21.48
N LEU A 283 -13.62 3.39 -21.44
CA LEU A 283 -12.64 2.90 -22.41
C LEU A 283 -13.22 2.80 -23.82
N ARG A 284 -14.52 2.48 -23.99
CA ARG A 284 -15.16 2.52 -25.32
C ARG A 284 -15.25 3.93 -25.87
N GLU A 285 -15.59 4.90 -25.03
CA GLU A 285 -15.61 6.30 -25.44
C GLU A 285 -14.20 6.81 -25.75
N GLU A 286 -13.19 6.40 -24.98
CA GLU A 286 -11.77 6.66 -25.26
C GLU A 286 -11.37 6.10 -26.63
N ALA A 287 -11.69 4.82 -26.90
CA ALA A 287 -11.41 4.18 -28.19
C ALA A 287 -12.11 4.86 -29.39
N ARG A 288 -13.34 5.38 -29.19
CA ARG A 288 -14.05 6.14 -30.24
C ARG A 288 -13.38 7.47 -30.57
N ARG A 289 -12.70 8.08 -29.59
CA ARG A 289 -11.97 9.35 -29.76
C ARG A 289 -10.54 9.15 -30.27
N ALA A 290 -9.94 7.98 -30.02
CA ALA A 290 -8.62 7.63 -30.52
C ALA A 290 -8.57 7.72 -32.05
N SER A 291 -7.68 8.56 -32.56
CA SER A 291 -7.51 8.78 -34.00
C SER A 291 -6.56 7.77 -34.63
N ASP A 292 -5.61 7.27 -33.85
CA ASP A 292 -4.65 6.27 -34.27
C ASP A 292 -5.25 4.83 -34.20
N PRO A 293 -5.14 4.02 -35.27
CA PRO A 293 -5.67 2.66 -35.27
C PRO A 293 -5.03 1.72 -34.25
N GLU A 294 -3.72 1.85 -33.99
CA GLU A 294 -3.01 0.97 -33.04
C GLU A 294 -3.40 1.31 -31.60
N GLU A 295 -3.45 2.59 -31.26
CA GLU A 295 -3.97 3.09 -29.99
C GLU A 295 -5.41 2.63 -29.75
N ARG A 296 -6.28 2.75 -30.78
CA ARG A 296 -7.67 2.30 -30.69
C ARG A 296 -7.78 0.82 -30.38
N GLU A 297 -7.02 -0.03 -31.08
CA GLU A 297 -7.04 -1.48 -30.84
C GLU A 297 -6.53 -1.83 -29.44
N ALA A 298 -5.47 -1.15 -28.97
CA ALA A 298 -4.96 -1.31 -27.60
C ALA A 298 -6.03 -0.97 -26.55
N ILE A 299 -6.76 0.13 -26.73
CA ILE A 299 -7.86 0.52 -25.83
C ILE A 299 -9.00 -0.51 -25.88
N LEU A 300 -9.38 -1.02 -27.06
CA LEU A 300 -10.40 -2.07 -27.19
C LEU A 300 -10.01 -3.38 -26.50
N GLY A 301 -8.72 -3.73 -26.51
CA GLY A 301 -8.17 -4.82 -25.70
C GLY A 301 -8.44 -4.60 -24.20
N ARG A 302 -8.23 -3.38 -23.70
CA ARG A 302 -8.48 -3.00 -22.31
C ARG A 302 -9.97 -3.05 -21.94
N VAL A 303 -10.89 -2.75 -22.86
CA VAL A 303 -12.34 -2.89 -22.63
C VAL A 303 -12.71 -4.32 -22.23
N SER A 304 -12.15 -5.32 -22.94
CA SER A 304 -12.43 -6.73 -22.65
C SER A 304 -11.90 -7.15 -21.28
N LEU A 305 -10.71 -6.68 -20.91
CA LEU A 305 -10.14 -6.92 -19.59
C LEU A 305 -10.98 -6.24 -18.49
N ALA A 306 -11.31 -4.96 -18.65
CA ALA A 306 -12.12 -4.21 -17.71
C ALA A 306 -13.48 -4.86 -17.48
N ARG A 307 -14.13 -5.37 -18.53
CA ARG A 307 -15.39 -6.12 -18.40
C ARG A 307 -15.22 -7.39 -17.58
N ARG A 308 -14.16 -8.17 -17.82
CA ARG A 308 -13.89 -9.38 -17.02
C ARG A 308 -13.65 -9.05 -15.55
N VAL A 309 -12.87 -8.00 -15.26
CA VAL A 309 -12.62 -7.53 -13.89
C VAL A 309 -13.93 -7.10 -13.22
N SER A 310 -14.75 -6.33 -13.93
CA SER A 310 -16.07 -5.91 -13.46
C SER A 310 -16.97 -7.11 -13.11
N GLU A 311 -17.13 -8.05 -14.05
CA GLU A 311 -17.96 -9.25 -13.87
C GLU A 311 -17.45 -10.13 -12.72
N ARG A 312 -16.14 -10.42 -12.66
CA ARG A 312 -15.53 -11.24 -11.60
C ARG A 312 -15.71 -10.60 -10.23
N THR A 313 -15.44 -9.30 -10.11
CA THR A 313 -15.52 -8.58 -8.83
C THR A 313 -16.97 -8.47 -8.35
N GLN A 314 -17.92 -8.17 -9.24
CA GLN A 314 -19.36 -8.13 -8.92
C GLN A 314 -19.88 -9.51 -8.50
N GLN A 315 -19.47 -10.58 -9.18
CA GLN A 315 -19.82 -11.95 -8.81
C GLN A 315 -19.23 -12.33 -7.45
N ALA A 316 -17.97 -11.99 -7.19
CA ALA A 316 -17.32 -12.23 -5.90
C ALA A 316 -18.04 -11.46 -4.78
N PHE A 317 -18.37 -10.18 -5.01
CA PHE A 317 -19.12 -9.33 -4.07
C PHE A 317 -20.49 -9.91 -3.73
N ALA A 318 -21.26 -10.32 -4.74
CA ALA A 318 -22.57 -10.94 -4.55
C ALA A 318 -22.47 -12.27 -3.80
N LYS A 319 -21.48 -13.11 -4.13
CA LYS A 319 -21.23 -14.39 -3.47
C LYS A 319 -20.75 -14.23 -2.02
N GLY A 320 -19.99 -13.17 -1.75
CA GLY A 320 -19.44 -12.85 -0.44
C GLY A 320 -20.45 -12.22 0.53
N GLY A 321 -21.66 -11.89 0.06
CA GLY A 321 -22.69 -11.26 0.88
C GLY A 321 -22.62 -9.73 0.93
N GLY A 322 -21.78 -9.12 0.08
CA GLY A 322 -21.62 -7.67 -0.01
C GLY A 322 -20.68 -7.09 1.05
N CYS A 323 -20.95 -5.86 1.49
CA CYS A 323 -20.16 -5.15 2.50
C CYS A 323 -20.53 -5.61 3.91
N HIS A 324 -19.54 -5.94 4.72
CA HIS A 324 -19.72 -6.16 6.15
C HIS A 324 -19.44 -4.84 6.88
N PRO A 325 -20.31 -4.37 7.80
CA PRO A 325 -20.20 -3.02 8.38
C PRO A 325 -19.03 -2.85 9.38
N LYS A 326 -18.36 -3.96 9.73
CA LYS A 326 -17.29 -4.00 10.73
C LYS A 326 -16.18 -4.93 10.26
N GLY A 327 -15.01 -4.74 10.85
CA GLY A 327 -13.84 -5.54 10.58
C GLY A 327 -12.87 -4.82 9.67
N VAL A 328 -11.69 -4.52 10.21
CA VAL A 328 -10.60 -3.89 9.46
C VAL A 328 -9.27 -4.58 9.73
N PHE A 329 -8.40 -4.55 8.74
CA PHE A 329 -6.97 -4.80 8.88
C PHE A 329 -6.22 -3.50 9.15
N TYR A 330 -5.13 -3.61 9.90
CA TYR A 330 -4.13 -2.57 10.06
C TYR A 330 -3.04 -2.81 9.04
N VAL A 331 -2.89 -1.87 8.11
CA VAL A 331 -2.08 -2.04 6.90
C VAL A 331 -1.02 -0.97 6.85
N ARG A 332 0.23 -1.36 6.57
CA ARG A 332 1.28 -0.42 6.16
C ARG A 332 1.31 -0.38 4.65
N ASP A 333 1.14 0.81 4.09
CA ASP A 333 1.09 1.06 2.66
C ASP A 333 1.98 2.28 2.32
N SER A 334 2.43 2.38 1.07
CA SER A 334 3.42 3.36 0.58
C SER A 334 2.83 4.44 -0.34
N ILE A 335 1.50 4.53 -0.49
CA ILE A 335 0.86 5.50 -1.41
C ILE A 335 0.04 6.58 -0.70
N TYR A 336 0.02 6.60 0.63
CA TYR A 336 -0.86 7.49 1.40
C TYR A 336 -0.03 8.50 2.19
N PRO A 337 0.47 9.60 1.60
CA PRO A 337 1.33 10.55 2.28
C PRO A 337 0.60 11.18 3.48
N ASP A 338 1.27 11.25 4.62
CA ASP A 338 0.70 11.80 5.85
C ASP A 338 1.23 13.21 6.10
N ALA A 339 0.39 14.23 5.92
CA ALA A 339 0.79 15.62 6.12
C ALA A 339 1.33 15.94 7.53
N GLU A 340 1.03 15.08 8.52
CA GLU A 340 1.55 15.18 9.90
C GLU A 340 2.90 14.45 10.11
N ALA A 341 3.37 13.68 9.12
CA ALA A 341 4.63 12.94 9.19
C ALA A 341 5.84 13.82 8.82
N PRO A 342 7.07 13.42 9.23
CA PRO A 342 8.29 14.06 8.74
C PRO A 342 8.34 14.08 7.21
N GLN A 343 9.03 15.07 6.65
CA GLN A 343 9.33 15.13 5.22
C GLN A 343 10.38 14.07 4.88
N TYR A 344 10.18 13.38 3.77
CA TYR A 344 11.17 12.56 3.11
C TYR A 344 11.81 13.38 1.98
N ASP A 345 13.11 13.57 2.10
CA ASP A 345 13.95 14.19 1.08
C ASP A 345 14.42 13.11 0.12
N TYR A 346 13.92 13.08 -1.12
CA TYR A 346 14.29 12.11 -2.14
C TYR A 346 15.60 12.50 -2.82
N ASP A 347 15.87 13.79 -3.04
CA ASP A 347 17.13 14.32 -3.57
C ASP A 347 17.61 15.52 -2.73
N PRO A 348 18.56 15.31 -1.79
CA PRO A 348 19.10 16.37 -0.94
C PRO A 348 19.77 17.54 -1.67
N LYS A 349 19.96 17.43 -2.99
CA LYS A 349 20.50 18.50 -3.85
C LYS A 349 19.41 19.32 -4.53
N ASN A 350 18.13 18.97 -4.39
CA ASN A 350 17.03 19.60 -5.09
C ASN A 350 15.83 19.87 -4.16
N VAL A 351 15.85 21.04 -3.51
CA VAL A 351 14.80 21.46 -2.58
C VAL A 351 13.46 21.72 -3.29
N GLY A 352 12.35 21.37 -2.62
CA GLY A 352 10.97 21.61 -3.04
C GLY A 352 10.30 20.40 -3.67
N GLU A 353 10.98 19.26 -3.72
CA GLU A 353 10.45 18.00 -4.25
C GLU A 353 9.98 17.05 -3.13
N GLU A 354 10.35 17.35 -1.88
CA GLU A 354 10.12 16.52 -0.70
C GLU A 354 8.62 16.28 -0.49
N LEU A 355 8.28 15.07 -0.05
CA LEU A 355 6.93 14.71 0.36
C LEU A 355 6.96 14.11 1.76
N PRO A 356 5.87 14.23 2.55
CA PRO A 356 5.77 13.52 3.80
C PRO A 356 5.90 12.01 3.62
N TYR A 357 6.48 11.33 4.60
CA TYR A 357 6.39 9.87 4.68
C TYR A 357 4.91 9.43 4.63
N SER A 358 4.69 8.21 4.11
CA SER A 358 3.38 7.59 4.08
C SER A 358 2.81 7.36 5.49
N LYS A 359 1.47 7.36 5.58
CA LYS A 359 0.75 7.05 6.80
C LYS A 359 1.17 5.69 7.30
N LYS A 360 1.74 5.69 8.51
CA LYS A 360 2.31 4.49 9.12
C LYS A 360 1.35 3.30 9.12
N ILE A 361 0.07 3.57 9.42
CA ILE A 361 -1.02 2.59 9.40
C ILE A 361 -2.27 3.23 8.77
N VAL A 362 -2.81 2.53 7.79
CA VAL A 362 -4.16 2.75 7.24
C VAL A 362 -5.06 1.58 7.60
N LEU A 363 -6.36 1.78 7.47
CA LEU A 363 -7.39 0.81 7.78
C LEU A 363 -8.08 0.39 6.49
N LEU A 364 -8.06 -0.91 6.20
CA LEU A 364 -8.76 -1.52 5.07
C LEU A 364 -9.76 -2.54 5.60
N GLU A 365 -11.00 -2.50 5.12
CA GLU A 365 -12.02 -3.50 5.45
C GLU A 365 -11.59 -4.94 5.11
N TYR A 366 -12.13 -5.93 5.82
CA TYR A 366 -11.88 -7.34 5.50
C TYR A 366 -12.32 -7.72 4.09
N ASP A 367 -13.39 -7.09 3.59
CA ASP A 367 -13.95 -7.31 2.25
C ASP A 367 -12.96 -7.00 1.11
N TRP A 368 -11.99 -6.10 1.34
CA TRP A 368 -10.90 -5.84 0.39
C TRP A 368 -10.12 -7.12 0.05
N ILE A 369 -9.87 -7.99 1.03
CA ILE A 369 -9.18 -9.26 0.81
C ILE A 369 -9.99 -10.17 -0.10
N HIS A 370 -11.30 -10.24 0.06
CA HIS A 370 -12.15 -11.15 -0.71
C HIS A 370 -12.25 -10.75 -2.18
N TYR A 371 -12.37 -9.45 -2.44
CA TYR A 371 -12.79 -8.98 -3.76
C TYR A 371 -11.62 -8.49 -4.61
N MET A 372 -10.50 -8.10 -4.01
CA MET A 372 -9.43 -7.39 -4.71
C MET A 372 -8.09 -8.10 -4.63
N ALA A 373 -7.83 -8.86 -3.56
CA ALA A 373 -6.57 -9.54 -3.38
C ALA A 373 -6.45 -10.85 -4.18
N ASN A 374 -5.23 -11.18 -4.58
CA ASN A 374 -4.90 -12.36 -5.36
C ASN A 374 -3.71 -13.16 -4.80
N HIS A 375 -2.85 -12.57 -3.97
CA HIS A 375 -1.86 -13.32 -3.20
C HIS A 375 -1.81 -12.85 -1.75
N ALA A 376 -1.56 -13.80 -0.85
CA ALA A 376 -1.31 -13.57 0.56
C ALA A 376 -0.14 -14.45 1.01
N THR A 377 0.97 -13.81 1.38
CA THR A 377 2.22 -14.49 1.73
C THR A 377 2.71 -13.99 3.08
N GLN A 378 2.99 -14.88 4.00
CA GLN A 378 3.62 -14.51 5.26
C GLN A 378 5.12 -14.67 5.17
N ILE A 379 5.86 -13.64 5.58
CA ILE A 379 7.32 -13.65 5.57
C ILE A 379 7.84 -13.94 6.98
N LEU A 380 8.61 -15.02 7.11
CA LEU A 380 9.10 -15.54 8.38
C LEU A 380 10.63 -15.63 8.37
N ILE A 381 11.22 -15.80 9.54
CA ILE A 381 12.63 -16.16 9.66
C ILE A 381 12.78 -17.66 9.38
N ASP A 382 13.80 -18.02 8.61
CA ASP A 382 14.23 -19.38 8.31
C ASP A 382 15.35 -19.76 9.29
N ASP A 383 14.96 -20.47 10.36
CA ASP A 383 15.85 -20.91 11.45
C ASP A 383 16.88 -21.97 11.02
#